data_AF-A0A1I1CQC3-F1
#
_entry.id   AF-A0A1I1CQC3-F1
#
_cell.length_a   1.000
_cell.length_b   1.000
_cell.length_c   1.000
_cell.angle_alpha   90.00
_cell.angle_beta   90.00
_cell.angle_gamma   90.00
#
_symmetry.space_group_name_H-M   'P 1'
#
loop_
_entity.id
_entity.type
_entity.pdbx_description
1 polymer ?
#
loop_
_entity_poly.entity_id
_entity_poly.type
_entity_poly.pdbx_seq_one_letter_code
_entity_poly.pdbx_strand_id
1 'polypeptide(L)'
;LSRSMVLNIHEGLDAKELCYTFMKNSLAFMIQNKDWFLFLEQFTTSPFMNKFYEDDDTALMFKSLIRYFEKGIQNGKLKQVEAKLLISYCYHPIVQLAKAYHNNHLTAVDKEFELYFLLSWDAIKK
;
A
#
# COMPACT_ATOMS: atom_id res chain seq x y z
N LEU A 1 -5.15 2.08 -14.20
CA LEU A 1 -3.77 2.31 -13.72
C LEU A 1 -3.57 1.74 -12.32
N SER A 2 -4.29 2.21 -11.29
CA SER A 2 -4.15 1.74 -9.89
C SER A 2 -4.38 0.24 -9.63
N ARG A 3 -5.08 -0.48 -10.51
CA ARG A 3 -5.30 -1.94 -10.41
C ARG A 3 -3.99 -2.75 -10.35
N SER A 4 -2.88 -2.23 -10.88
CA SER A 4 -1.59 -2.93 -10.81
C SER A 4 -1.12 -3.13 -9.36
N MET A 5 -1.53 -2.27 -8.42
CA MET A 5 -1.16 -2.37 -7.01
C MET A 5 -1.70 -3.64 -6.33
N VAL A 6 -2.82 -4.17 -6.84
CA VAL A 6 -3.48 -5.38 -6.32
C VAL A 6 -3.34 -6.60 -7.24
N LEU A 7 -2.49 -6.49 -8.27
CA LEU A 7 -2.23 -7.59 -9.19
C LEU A 7 -1.59 -8.78 -8.45
N ASN A 8 -2.00 -10.00 -8.77
CA ASN A 8 -1.54 -11.24 -8.14
C ASN A 8 -1.81 -11.34 -6.63
N ILE A 9 -2.63 -10.45 -6.06
CA ILE A 9 -3.12 -10.61 -4.69
C ILE A 9 -4.36 -11.49 -4.72
N HIS A 10 -4.28 -12.66 -4.09
CA HIS A 10 -5.38 -13.62 -4.01
C HIS A 10 -5.39 -14.36 -2.68
N GLU A 11 -6.52 -15.02 -2.38
CA GLU A 11 -6.78 -15.68 -1.10
C GLU A 11 -5.78 -16.80 -0.73
N GLY A 12 -5.15 -17.43 -1.72
CA GLY A 12 -4.16 -18.49 -1.48
C GLY A 12 -2.80 -18.00 -0.96
N LEU A 13 -2.53 -16.69 -0.92
CA LEU A 13 -1.26 -16.18 -0.39
C LEU A 13 -1.28 -16.17 1.13
N ASP A 14 -0.11 -16.42 1.73
CA ASP A 14 0.03 -16.12 3.16
C ASP A 14 0.00 -14.60 3.42
N ALA A 15 -0.28 -14.21 4.66
CA ALA A 15 -0.44 -12.79 5.01
C ALA A 15 0.83 -11.96 4.74
N LYS A 16 2.01 -12.55 4.89
CA LYS A 16 3.31 -11.89 4.66
C LYS A 16 3.55 -11.72 3.16
N GLU A 17 3.33 -12.77 2.37
CA GLU A 17 3.42 -12.74 0.90
C GLU A 17 2.46 -11.71 0.29
N LEU A 18 1.24 -11.65 0.83
CA LEU A 18 0.25 -10.67 0.44
C LEU A 18 0.73 -9.24 0.70
N CYS A 19 1.25 -8.96 1.90
CA CYS A 19 1.79 -7.64 2.25
C CYS A 19 3.00 -7.28 1.37
N TYR A 20 3.92 -8.22 1.17
CA TYR A 20 5.10 -8.04 0.32
C TYR A 20 4.70 -7.68 -1.11
N THR A 21 3.79 -8.47 -1.69
CA THR A 21 3.30 -8.29 -3.06
C THR A 21 2.59 -6.95 -3.21
N PHE A 22 1.70 -6.61 -2.28
CA PHE A 22 1.02 -5.32 -2.26
C PHE A 22 2.01 -4.14 -2.19
N MET A 23 2.97 -4.18 -1.28
CA MET A 23 3.96 -3.13 -1.10
C MET A 23 4.85 -2.99 -2.34
N LYS A 24 5.32 -4.11 -2.91
CA LYS A 24 6.17 -4.13 -4.11
C LYS A 24 5.44 -3.58 -5.34
N ASN A 25 4.20 -4.02 -5.56
CA ASN A 25 3.38 -3.55 -6.66
C ASN A 25 3.04 -2.06 -6.53
N SER A 26 2.77 -1.60 -5.31
CA SER A 26 2.53 -0.19 -5.01
C SER A 26 3.76 0.66 -5.34
N LEU A 27 4.95 0.22 -4.92
CA LEU A 27 6.20 0.92 -5.22
C LEU A 27 6.45 1.00 -6.72
N ALA A 28 6.34 -0.14 -7.41
CA ALA A 28 6.52 -0.22 -8.86
C ALA A 28 5.55 0.72 -9.58
N PHE A 29 4.29 0.76 -9.16
CA PHE A 29 3.30 1.68 -9.70
C PHE A 29 3.74 3.15 -9.54
N MET A 30 4.16 3.56 -8.34
CA MET A 30 4.56 4.94 -8.06
C MET A 30 5.84 5.36 -8.79
N ILE A 31 6.79 4.43 -8.98
CA ILE A 31 8.02 4.69 -9.73
C ILE A 31 7.73 4.81 -11.23
N GLN A 32 6.95 3.89 -11.79
CA GLN A 32 6.67 3.83 -13.22
C GLN A 32 5.69 4.91 -13.69
N ASN A 33 4.88 5.47 -12.78
CA ASN A 33 3.85 6.45 -13.10
C ASN A 33 4.06 7.76 -12.31
N LYS A 34 5.25 8.37 -12.43
CA LYS A 34 5.67 9.56 -11.66
C LYS A 34 4.64 10.68 -11.65
N ASP A 35 4.19 11.14 -12.83
CA ASP A 35 3.30 12.29 -12.93
C ASP A 35 1.95 12.02 -12.27
N TRP A 36 1.43 10.79 -12.44
CA TRP A 36 0.20 10.35 -11.80
C TRP A 36 0.36 10.27 -10.26
N PHE A 37 1.49 9.75 -9.79
CA PHE A 37 1.81 9.70 -8.37
C PHE A 37 1.88 11.10 -7.75
N LEU A 38 2.61 12.04 -8.38
CA LEU A 38 2.73 13.42 -7.90
C LEU A 38 1.37 14.14 -7.91
N PHE A 39 0.55 13.90 -8.93
CA PHE A 39 -0.81 14.41 -8.98
C PHE A 39 -1.65 13.90 -7.79
N LEU A 40 -1.64 12.60 -7.51
CA LEU A 40 -2.38 12.03 -6.39
C LEU A 40 -1.94 12.60 -5.03
N GLU A 41 -0.65 12.80 -4.83
CA GLU A 41 -0.12 13.40 -3.58
C GLU A 41 -0.63 14.84 -3.38
N GLN A 42 -0.67 15.63 -4.45
CA GLN A 42 -1.19 16.99 -4.40
C GLN A 42 -2.73 17.01 -4.26
N PHE A 43 -3.40 16.11 -4.96
CA PHE A 43 -4.86 16.05 -4.99
C PHE A 43 -5.43 15.59 -3.64
N THR A 44 -4.87 14.53 -3.05
CA THR A 44 -5.34 13.97 -1.77
C THR A 44 -5.12 14.92 -0.58
N THR A 45 -4.19 15.86 -0.71
CA THR A 45 -3.95 16.92 0.29
C THR A 45 -4.72 18.21 -0.01
N SER A 46 -5.47 18.26 -1.11
CA SER A 46 -6.23 19.43 -1.53
C SER A 46 -7.61 19.51 -0.85
N PRO A 47 -8.20 20.72 -0.72
CA PRO A 47 -9.57 20.88 -0.23
C PRO A 47 -10.64 20.17 -1.08
N PHE A 48 -10.32 19.78 -2.32
CA PHE A 48 -11.24 19.09 -3.21
C PHE A 48 -11.49 17.65 -2.81
N MET A 49 -10.53 16.98 -2.13
CA MET A 49 -10.66 15.59 -1.73
C MET A 49 -11.88 15.35 -0.81
N ASN A 50 -12.21 16.33 0.04
CA ASN A 50 -13.37 16.29 0.93
C ASN A 50 -14.70 16.09 0.19
N LYS A 51 -14.77 16.44 -1.09
CA LYS A 51 -15.97 16.28 -1.93
C LYS A 51 -16.07 14.90 -2.61
N PHE A 52 -15.01 14.10 -2.57
CA PHE A 52 -14.93 12.78 -3.24
C PHE A 52 -14.99 11.60 -2.27
N TYR A 53 -15.05 11.83 -0.96
CA TYR A 53 -15.26 10.75 0.03
C TYR A 53 -16.62 10.04 -0.11
N GLU A 54 -17.54 10.58 -0.90
CA GLU A 54 -18.87 10.01 -1.12
C GLU A 54 -18.93 9.01 -2.30
N ASP A 55 -17.86 8.86 -3.10
CA ASP A 55 -17.88 8.04 -4.33
C ASP A 55 -17.21 6.66 -4.16
N ASP A 56 -18.00 5.60 -4.37
CA ASP A 56 -17.80 4.21 -3.92
C ASP A 56 -16.79 3.41 -4.78
N ASP A 57 -16.42 3.92 -5.96
CA ASP A 57 -15.66 3.17 -6.97
C ASP A 57 -14.20 2.90 -6.57
N THR A 58 -13.57 3.80 -5.81
CA THR A 58 -12.22 3.57 -5.28
C THR A 58 -12.25 2.51 -4.17
N ALA A 59 -13.34 2.45 -3.41
CA ALA A 59 -13.53 1.46 -2.34
C ALA A 59 -13.66 0.03 -2.90
N LEU A 60 -14.25 -0.14 -4.08
CA LEU A 60 -14.41 -1.46 -4.72
C LEU A 60 -13.07 -2.14 -5.05
N MET A 61 -12.07 -1.38 -5.52
CA MET A 61 -10.74 -1.95 -5.85
C MET A 61 -10.01 -2.46 -4.60
N PHE A 62 -10.12 -1.74 -3.49
CA PHE A 62 -9.46 -2.09 -2.23
C PHE A 62 -10.30 -3.02 -1.34
N LYS A 63 -11.57 -3.27 -1.68
CA LYS A 63 -12.46 -4.16 -0.93
C LYS A 63 -11.89 -5.58 -0.78
N SER A 64 -11.28 -6.11 -1.84
CA SER A 64 -10.62 -7.42 -1.79
C SER A 64 -9.40 -7.41 -0.86
N LEU A 65 -8.58 -6.35 -0.93
CA LEU A 65 -7.42 -6.17 -0.06
C LEU A 65 -7.84 -6.10 1.42
N ILE A 66 -8.85 -5.28 1.73
CA ILE A 66 -9.42 -5.17 3.09
C ILE A 66 -9.85 -6.54 3.61
N ARG A 67 -10.60 -7.30 2.80
CA ARG A 67 -11.05 -8.65 3.17
C ARG A 67 -9.90 -9.61 3.48
N TYR A 68 -8.79 -9.51 2.75
CA TYR A 68 -7.63 -10.36 3.03
C TYR A 68 -6.94 -9.99 4.34
N PHE A 69 -6.82 -8.70 4.65
CA PHE A 69 -6.33 -8.25 5.95
C PHE A 69 -7.27 -8.68 7.08
N GLU A 70 -8.59 -8.57 6.91
CA GLU A 70 -9.59 -9.06 7.87
C GLU A 70 -9.43 -10.56 8.14
N LYS A 71 -9.19 -11.37 7.12
CA LYS A 71 -8.89 -12.81 7.30
C LYS A 71 -7.61 -13.04 8.09
N GLY A 72 -6.55 -12.27 7.80
CA GLY A 72 -5.29 -12.30 8.55
C GLY A 72 -5.42 -11.90 10.03
N ILE A 73 -6.36 -11.01 10.33
CA ILE A 73 -6.74 -10.66 11.69
C ILE A 73 -7.48 -11.85 12.34
N GLN A 74 -8.54 -12.34 11.70
CA GLN A 74 -9.38 -13.43 12.23
C GLN A 74 -8.61 -14.72 12.52
N ASN A 75 -7.63 -15.08 11.69
CA ASN A 75 -6.81 -16.28 11.87
C ASN A 75 -5.57 -16.05 12.76
N GLY A 76 -5.43 -14.86 13.35
CA GLY A 76 -4.37 -14.53 14.30
C GLY A 76 -2.98 -14.35 13.70
N LYS A 77 -2.86 -14.12 12.39
CA LYS A 77 -1.58 -13.82 11.72
C LYS A 77 -1.20 -12.34 11.80
N LEU A 78 -2.21 -11.47 11.91
CA LEU A 78 -2.05 -10.03 12.05
C LEU A 78 -2.58 -9.53 13.40
N LYS A 79 -2.16 -8.34 13.81
CA LYS A 79 -2.63 -7.69 15.05
C LYS A 79 -4.14 -7.42 15.02
N GLN A 80 -4.78 -7.52 16.18
CA GLN A 80 -6.23 -7.32 16.36
C GLN A 80 -6.61 -5.82 16.35
N VAL A 81 -6.47 -5.16 15.20
CA VAL A 81 -6.86 -3.76 14.97
C VAL A 81 -7.60 -3.62 13.64
N GLU A 82 -8.06 -2.42 13.29
CA GLU A 82 -8.77 -2.19 12.03
C GLU A 82 -7.90 -2.53 10.80
N ALA A 83 -8.45 -3.27 9.83
CA ALA A 83 -7.73 -3.67 8.62
C ALA A 83 -7.15 -2.48 7.84
N LYS A 84 -7.88 -1.36 7.77
CA LYS A 84 -7.41 -0.13 7.11
C LYS A 84 -6.17 0.45 7.78
N LEU A 85 -6.08 0.34 9.11
CA LEU A 85 -4.88 0.75 9.84
C LEU A 85 -3.70 -0.14 9.46
N LEU A 86 -3.87 -1.47 9.42
CA LEU A 86 -2.79 -2.36 9.00
C LEU A 86 -2.34 -2.11 7.55
N ILE A 87 -3.27 -1.86 6.63
CA ILE A 87 -2.98 -1.50 5.24
C ILE A 87 -2.18 -0.19 5.18
N SER A 88 -2.49 0.79 6.03
CA SER A 88 -1.76 2.07 6.04
C SER A 88 -0.30 1.90 6.45
N TYR A 89 0.00 0.97 7.37
CA TYR A 89 1.36 0.58 7.74
C TYR A 89 2.12 -0.12 6.61
N CYS A 90 1.43 -0.71 5.63
CA CYS A 90 2.09 -1.21 4.41
C CYS A 90 2.25 -0.09 3.36
N TYR A 91 1.22 0.74 3.17
CA TYR A 91 1.15 1.67 2.05
C TYR A 91 1.98 2.94 2.27
N HIS A 92 1.85 3.60 3.43
CA HIS A 92 2.51 4.88 3.68
C HIS A 92 4.04 4.82 3.65
N PRO A 93 4.70 3.79 4.21
CA PRO A 93 6.15 3.68 4.09
C PRO A 93 6.61 3.63 2.63
N ILE A 94 5.88 2.89 1.77
CA ILE A 94 6.21 2.80 0.35
C ILE A 94 6.00 4.12 -0.39
N VAL A 95 4.98 4.90 -0.02
CA VAL A 95 4.79 6.27 -0.53
C VAL A 95 6.00 7.14 -0.19
N GLN A 96 6.53 7.06 1.03
CA GLN A 96 7.72 7.82 1.42
C GLN A 96 8.97 7.37 0.65
N LEU A 97 9.14 6.06 0.44
CA LEU A 97 10.23 5.53 -0.35
C LEU A 97 10.18 6.01 -1.82
N ALA A 98 8.98 6.01 -2.43
CA ALA A 98 8.79 6.52 -3.78
C ALA A 98 9.10 8.02 -3.88
N LYS A 99 8.74 8.82 -2.87
CA LYS A 99 9.12 10.25 -2.81
C LYS A 99 10.64 10.43 -2.76
N ALA A 100 11.31 9.67 -1.90
CA ALA A 100 12.77 9.74 -1.76
C ALA A 100 13.47 9.40 -3.08
N TYR A 101 12.97 8.39 -3.81
CA TYR A 101 13.44 8.05 -5.14
C TYR A 101 13.26 9.21 -6.13
N HIS A 102 12.05 9.77 -6.25
CA HIS A 102 11.77 10.84 -7.22
C HIS A 102 12.48 12.17 -6.91
N ASN A 103 12.86 12.40 -5.65
CA ASN A 103 13.63 13.56 -5.21
C ASN A 103 15.16 13.38 -5.36
N ASN A 104 15.62 12.31 -6.04
CA ASN A 104 17.03 11.96 -6.21
C ASN A 104 17.80 11.72 -4.89
N HIS A 105 17.09 11.41 -3.80
CA HIS A 105 17.73 11.02 -2.54
C HIS A 105 18.17 9.55 -2.52
N LEU A 106 17.74 8.75 -3.50
CA LEU A 106 18.07 7.33 -3.65
C LEU A 106 18.41 6.98 -5.10
N THR A 107 19.53 6.27 -5.28
CA THR A 107 19.97 5.74 -6.59
C THR A 107 19.52 4.30 -6.84
N ALA A 108 19.18 3.54 -5.80
CA ALA A 108 18.64 2.18 -5.89
C ALA A 108 17.55 1.97 -4.84
N VAL A 109 16.43 1.36 -5.24
CA VAL A 109 15.25 1.22 -4.38
C VAL A 109 15.11 -0.19 -3.79
N ASP A 110 15.70 -1.20 -4.42
CA ASP A 110 15.47 -2.60 -4.03
C ASP A 110 15.92 -2.91 -2.60
N LYS A 111 17.11 -2.43 -2.20
CA LYS A 111 17.62 -2.65 -0.84
C LYS A 111 16.80 -1.90 0.21
N GLU A 112 16.39 -0.67 -0.11
CA GLU A 112 15.55 0.13 0.78
C GLU A 112 14.16 -0.48 0.92
N PHE A 113 13.59 -0.99 -0.17
CA PHE A 113 12.31 -1.67 -0.17
C PHE A 113 12.28 -2.85 0.81
N GLU A 114 13.30 -3.70 0.81
CA GLU A 114 13.36 -4.84 1.73
C GLU A 114 13.37 -4.39 3.21
N LEU A 115 14.09 -3.32 3.54
CA LEU A 115 14.08 -2.75 4.89
C LEU A 115 12.69 -2.20 5.27
N TYR A 116 12.08 -1.43 4.37
CA TYR A 116 10.74 -0.87 4.57
C TYR A 116 9.70 -1.98 4.73
N PHE A 117 9.79 -3.04 3.94
CA PHE A 117 8.93 -4.21 4.06
C PHE A 117 9.09 -4.89 5.43
N LEU A 118 10.32 -5.17 5.86
CA LEU A 118 10.57 -5.83 7.15
C LEU A 118 10.01 -5.02 8.32
N LEU A 119 10.26 -3.69 8.34
CA LEU A 119 9.74 -2.81 9.39
C LEU A 119 8.21 -2.73 9.38
N SER A 120 7.61 -2.65 8.19
CA SER A 120 6.14 -2.62 8.04
C SER A 120 5.52 -3.95 8.48
N TRP A 121 6.15 -5.07 8.13
CA TRP A 121 5.71 -6.41 8.52
C TRP A 121 5.79 -6.62 10.03
N ASP A 122 6.90 -6.23 10.66
CA ASP A 122 7.05 -6.30 12.12
C ASP A 122 6.04 -5.41 12.87
N ALA A 123 5.63 -4.30 12.26
CA ALA A 123 4.61 -3.42 12.80
C ALA A 123 3.20 -4.04 12.79
N ILE A 124 2.90 -5.00 11.91
CA ILE A 124 1.54 -5.53 11.72
C ILE A 124 1.35 -7.00 12.08
N LYS A 125 2.43 -7.81 12.03
CA LYS A 125 2.38 -9.24 12.38
C LYS A 125 2.05 -9.41 13.87
N LYS A 126 1.39 -10.53 14.20
CA LYS A 126 1.17 -10.93 15.58
C LYS A 126 2.40 -11.60 16.20
#